data_AF-A0A820HCK0-F1
#
_entry.id   AF-A0A820HCK0-F1
#
_cell.length_a   1.000
_cell.length_b   1.000
_cell.length_c   1.000
_cell.angle_alpha   90.00
_cell.angle_beta   90.00
_cell.angle_gamma   90.00
#
_symmetry.space_group_name_H-M   'P 1'
#
loop_
_entity.id
_entity.type
_entity.pdbx_description
1 polymer ?
#
loop_
_entity_poly.entity_id
_entity_poly.type
_entity_poly.pdbx_seq_one_letter_code
_entity_poly.pdbx_strand_id
1 'polypeptide(L)'
;MSITSANDEQTNTVDDQKQKLIDRLSSRTLNDDRLISIINTLFKISRLFRIDSSSLLNSNAHNDEWNLLKRILSYPSSSFPTKIKLAEYLAKQLRISNQQLVELIVDQTDKTLERCQKNDPTDDYHHWPFDPNNIESYRQFISLLYEKNYDAIGKQLVEKSQLYEDQFMELDSQDVSSPLLRLRIELLIYAHTCFINSCHMEGICLVLDHARHIAILLNDLNGYTLLIRLLMGLQQYSEMIYIFDILFQSDHFDLLLSTISHMHDERLNTALFDYIKRHHPNDEHTF
;
A
#
# COMPACT_ATOMS: atom_id res chain seq x y z
N MET A 1 -4.94 -22.71 -56.84
CA MET A 1 -4.69 -22.70 -55.39
C MET A 1 -4.34 -21.27 -55.03
N SER A 2 -5.30 -20.59 -54.42
CA SER A 2 -5.34 -19.14 -54.23
C SER A 2 -5.29 -18.88 -52.73
N ILE A 3 -4.13 -18.50 -52.18
CA ILE A 3 -4.00 -18.04 -50.78
C ILE A 3 -2.78 -17.11 -50.69
N THR A 4 -2.89 -15.85 -51.14
CA THR A 4 -1.81 -14.85 -50.92
C THR A 4 -2.26 -13.38 -50.93
N SER A 5 -3.56 -13.08 -50.78
CA SER A 5 -4.06 -11.69 -50.93
C SER A 5 -4.77 -11.10 -49.71
N ALA A 6 -4.86 -11.79 -48.57
CA ALA A 6 -5.62 -11.29 -47.40
C ALA A 6 -4.77 -10.61 -46.32
N ASN A 7 -3.45 -10.87 -46.26
CA ASN A 7 -2.58 -10.35 -45.19
C ASN A 7 -2.01 -8.94 -45.47
N ASP A 8 -1.94 -8.50 -46.73
CA ASP A 8 -1.38 -7.19 -47.10
C ASP A 8 -2.42 -6.06 -47.07
N GLU A 9 -3.72 -6.36 -47.12
CA GLU A 9 -4.78 -5.34 -46.99
C GLU A 9 -5.08 -4.99 -45.53
N GLN A 10 -4.90 -5.93 -44.60
CA GLN A 10 -5.11 -5.71 -43.16
C GLN A 10 -3.96 -4.95 -42.47
N THR A 11 -2.73 -5.09 -42.95
CA THR A 11 -1.57 -4.31 -42.47
C THR A 11 -1.64 -2.87 -43.00
N ASN A 12 -1.99 -2.68 -44.27
CA ASN A 12 -2.17 -1.35 -44.86
C ASN A 12 -3.32 -0.55 -44.22
N THR A 13 -4.39 -1.20 -43.76
CA THR A 13 -5.52 -0.51 -43.10
C THR A 13 -5.20 -0.09 -41.67
N VAL A 14 -4.39 -0.85 -40.93
CA VAL A 14 -3.94 -0.47 -39.58
C VAL A 14 -2.92 0.66 -39.62
N ASP A 15 -1.98 0.64 -40.57
CA ASP A 15 -1.01 1.72 -40.74
C ASP A 15 -1.67 3.01 -41.24
N ASP A 16 -2.68 2.92 -42.12
CA ASP A 16 -3.46 4.08 -42.59
C ASP A 16 -4.37 4.67 -41.48
N GLN A 17 -4.93 3.82 -40.60
CA GLN A 17 -5.64 4.27 -39.41
C GLN A 17 -4.72 4.95 -38.39
N LYS A 18 -3.52 4.41 -38.20
CA LYS A 18 -2.48 4.99 -37.33
C LYS A 18 -2.03 6.34 -37.87
N GLN A 19 -1.82 6.45 -39.18
CA GLN A 19 -1.42 7.70 -39.82
C GLN A 19 -2.52 8.77 -39.71
N LYS A 20 -3.79 8.39 -39.94
CA LYS A 20 -4.93 9.30 -39.75
C LYS A 20 -5.12 9.75 -38.30
N LEU A 21 -4.79 8.90 -37.34
CA LEU A 21 -4.85 9.24 -35.92
C LEU A 21 -3.69 10.19 -35.54
N ILE A 22 -2.48 9.93 -36.06
CA ILE A 22 -1.32 10.82 -35.92
C ILE A 22 -1.59 12.19 -36.55
N ASP A 23 -2.20 12.26 -37.74
CA ASP A 23 -2.50 13.51 -38.43
C ASP A 23 -3.62 14.30 -37.73
N ARG A 24 -4.62 13.61 -37.16
CA ARG A 24 -5.68 14.22 -36.32
C ARG A 24 -5.17 14.72 -34.97
N LEU A 25 -4.18 14.04 -34.40
CA LEU A 25 -3.51 14.49 -33.18
C LEU A 25 -2.60 15.69 -33.49
N SER A 26 -1.79 15.58 -34.54
CA SER A 26 -0.86 16.63 -34.99
C SER A 26 -1.56 17.93 -35.37
N SER A 27 -2.75 17.86 -35.98
CA SER A 27 -3.57 19.04 -36.30
C SER A 27 -4.25 19.67 -35.07
N ARG A 28 -4.41 18.94 -33.98
CA ARG A 28 -4.90 19.47 -32.68
C ARG A 28 -3.77 19.95 -31.77
N THR A 29 -2.51 19.59 -32.05
CA THR A 29 -1.35 19.80 -31.15
C THR A 29 -0.33 20.80 -31.69
N LEU A 30 -0.77 21.86 -32.36
CA LEU A 30 0.16 22.89 -32.85
C LEU A 30 0.82 23.72 -31.74
N ASN A 31 0.57 23.48 -30.44
CA ASN A 31 1.17 24.31 -29.38
C ASN A 31 1.39 23.64 -27.99
N ASP A 32 1.31 22.32 -27.83
CA ASP A 32 1.50 21.75 -26.48
C ASP A 32 2.18 20.36 -26.50
N ASP A 33 3.52 20.37 -26.47
CA ASP A 33 4.37 19.17 -26.31
C ASP A 33 3.92 18.30 -25.13
N ARG A 34 3.30 18.91 -24.11
CA ARG A 34 2.73 18.24 -22.94
C ARG A 34 1.59 17.29 -23.32
N LEU A 35 0.68 17.71 -24.18
CA LEU A 35 -0.48 16.90 -24.59
C LEU A 35 -0.04 15.69 -25.42
N ILE A 36 0.90 15.86 -26.34
CA ILE A 36 1.49 14.76 -27.13
C ILE A 36 2.11 13.70 -26.21
N SER A 37 2.76 14.17 -25.14
CA SER A 37 3.44 13.33 -24.19
C SER A 37 2.48 12.57 -23.26
N ILE A 38 1.39 13.21 -22.86
CA ILE A 38 0.28 12.56 -22.14
C ILE A 38 -0.37 11.50 -23.03
N ILE A 39 -0.68 11.82 -24.29
CA ILE A 39 -1.27 10.87 -25.26
C ILE A 39 -0.36 9.65 -25.47
N ASN A 40 0.95 9.85 -25.61
CA ASN A 40 1.91 8.75 -25.73
C ASN A 40 1.94 7.88 -24.47
N THR A 41 1.77 8.48 -23.29
CA THR A 41 1.71 7.75 -22.02
C THR A 41 0.42 6.97 -21.89
N LEU A 42 -0.72 7.58 -22.25
CA LEU A 42 -2.03 6.95 -22.35
C LEU A 42 -2.02 5.75 -23.32
N PHE A 43 -1.29 5.85 -24.43
CA PHE A 43 -1.13 4.74 -25.37
C PHE A 43 -0.28 3.60 -24.79
N LYS A 44 0.82 3.91 -24.10
CA LYS A 44 1.63 2.90 -23.37
C LYS A 44 0.80 2.19 -22.30
N ILE A 45 -0.06 2.93 -21.61
CA ILE A 45 -1.00 2.44 -20.59
C ILE A 45 -2.08 1.56 -21.22
N SER A 46 -2.75 2.02 -22.27
CA SER A 46 -3.72 1.23 -23.05
C SER A 46 -3.13 -0.11 -23.47
N ARG A 47 -1.88 -0.12 -23.95
CA ARG A 47 -1.17 -1.32 -24.36
C ARG A 47 -0.78 -2.24 -23.20
N LEU A 48 -0.38 -1.67 -22.05
CA LEU A 48 -0.04 -2.42 -20.84
C LEU A 48 -1.26 -3.07 -20.18
N PHE A 49 -2.40 -2.37 -20.18
CA PHE A 49 -3.61 -2.79 -19.49
C PHE A 49 -4.67 -3.44 -20.41
N ARG A 50 -4.39 -3.54 -21.71
CA ARG A 50 -5.34 -4.03 -22.75
C ARG A 50 -6.69 -3.30 -22.70
N ILE A 51 -6.65 -1.99 -22.44
CA ILE A 51 -7.83 -1.12 -22.42
C ILE A 51 -7.92 -0.38 -23.75
N ASP A 52 -9.11 -0.22 -24.33
CA ASP A 52 -9.30 0.53 -25.58
C ASP A 52 -8.85 1.99 -25.42
N SER A 53 -7.87 2.40 -26.24
CA SER A 53 -7.29 3.75 -26.20
C SER A 53 -8.29 4.88 -26.44
N SER A 54 -9.36 4.60 -27.19
CA SER A 54 -10.48 5.52 -27.44
C SER A 54 -11.32 5.82 -26.20
N SER A 55 -11.44 4.85 -25.27
CA SER A 55 -12.17 5.04 -24.00
C SER A 55 -11.40 5.93 -23.01
N LEU A 56 -10.07 5.91 -23.07
CA LEU A 56 -9.17 6.71 -22.23
C LEU A 56 -8.99 8.15 -22.74
N LEU A 57 -9.24 8.39 -24.03
CA LEU A 57 -9.11 9.71 -24.67
C LEU A 57 -10.42 10.52 -24.68
N ASN A 58 -11.58 9.85 -24.55
CA ASN A 58 -12.91 10.48 -24.60
C ASN A 58 -13.43 10.96 -23.24
N SER A 59 -12.69 10.72 -22.17
CA SER A 59 -13.05 11.10 -20.82
C SER A 59 -12.54 12.53 -20.53
N ASN A 60 -13.42 13.44 -20.08
CA ASN A 60 -13.16 14.88 -19.96
C ASN A 60 -11.82 15.22 -19.25
N ALA A 61 -10.97 15.94 -19.98
CA ALA A 61 -9.50 16.03 -19.84
C ALA A 61 -8.91 16.65 -18.54
N HIS A 62 -9.69 16.88 -17.49
CA HIS A 62 -9.15 17.35 -16.20
C HIS A 62 -9.58 16.50 -14.98
N ASN A 63 -10.74 15.84 -15.03
CA ASN A 63 -11.16 14.92 -13.96
C ASN A 63 -10.62 13.49 -14.19
N ASP A 64 -10.27 13.15 -15.44
CA ASP A 64 -9.89 11.79 -15.80
C ASP A 64 -8.40 11.50 -15.69
N GLU A 65 -7.54 12.50 -15.66
CA GLU A 65 -6.09 12.32 -15.48
C GLU A 65 -5.76 11.77 -14.07
N TRP A 66 -6.49 12.25 -13.07
CA TRP A 66 -6.43 11.75 -11.69
C TRP A 66 -6.98 10.33 -11.56
N ASN A 67 -8.12 10.06 -12.21
CA ASN A 67 -8.69 8.72 -12.29
C ASN A 67 -7.78 7.76 -13.06
N LEU A 68 -7.00 8.26 -14.01
CA LEU A 68 -6.04 7.48 -14.76
C LEU A 68 -4.82 7.13 -13.91
N LEU A 69 -4.25 8.09 -13.17
CA LEU A 69 -3.23 7.80 -12.18
C LEU A 69 -3.74 6.78 -11.17
N LYS A 70 -4.94 7.01 -10.59
CA LYS A 70 -5.62 6.04 -9.72
C LYS A 70 -5.79 4.68 -10.38
N ARG A 71 -6.17 4.59 -11.66
CA ARG A 71 -6.34 3.33 -12.41
C ARG A 71 -5.03 2.60 -12.64
N ILE A 72 -3.97 3.31 -13.02
CA ILE A 72 -2.62 2.75 -13.15
C ILE A 72 -2.20 2.17 -11.82
N LEU A 73 -2.33 2.98 -10.77
CA LEU A 73 -2.08 2.57 -9.40
C LEU A 73 -2.97 1.39 -9.01
N SER A 74 -4.23 1.36 -9.46
CA SER A 74 -5.30 0.39 -9.17
C SER A 74 -5.27 -0.93 -9.97
N TYR A 75 -4.32 -1.16 -10.89
CA TYR A 75 -4.34 -2.37 -11.73
C TYR A 75 -3.31 -3.44 -11.31
N PRO A 76 -3.72 -4.69 -10.99
CA PRO A 76 -2.84 -5.72 -10.42
C PRO A 76 -1.92 -6.41 -11.45
N SER A 77 -2.35 -6.54 -12.72
CA SER A 77 -1.76 -7.49 -13.68
C SER A 77 -0.52 -7.00 -14.48
N SER A 78 0.10 -5.87 -14.13
CA SER A 78 1.18 -5.26 -14.93
C SER A 78 2.54 -5.35 -14.25
N SER A 79 3.63 -5.50 -15.03
CA SER A 79 5.01 -5.54 -14.51
C SER A 79 5.32 -4.32 -13.63
N PHE A 80 5.50 -4.57 -12.33
CA PHE A 80 5.64 -3.57 -11.27
C PHE A 80 6.61 -2.40 -11.58
N PRO A 81 7.83 -2.62 -12.13
CA PRO A 81 8.77 -1.53 -12.39
C PRO A 81 8.33 -0.57 -13.50
N THR A 82 7.64 -1.10 -14.52
CA THR A 82 7.19 -0.32 -15.68
C THR A 82 6.00 0.56 -15.30
N LYS A 83 5.09 0.04 -14.46
CA LYS A 83 3.92 0.74 -13.94
C LYS A 83 4.31 1.97 -13.13
N ILE A 84 5.28 1.81 -12.22
CA ILE A 84 5.70 2.91 -11.35
C ILE A 84 6.41 4.01 -12.15
N LYS A 85 7.26 3.66 -13.11
CA LYS A 85 7.89 4.64 -14.02
C LYS A 85 6.87 5.43 -14.84
N LEU A 86 5.79 4.79 -15.28
CA LEU A 86 4.71 5.46 -16.00
C LEU A 86 3.90 6.38 -15.07
N ALA A 87 3.62 5.93 -13.85
CA ALA A 87 2.95 6.75 -12.85
C ALA A 87 3.81 7.97 -12.45
N GLU A 88 5.13 7.80 -12.32
CA GLU A 88 6.09 8.89 -12.06
C GLU A 88 6.10 9.90 -13.20
N TYR A 89 6.16 9.40 -14.44
CA TYR A 89 6.11 10.24 -15.62
C TYR A 89 4.81 11.05 -15.69
N LEU A 90 3.66 10.41 -15.43
CA LEU A 90 2.37 11.10 -15.38
C LEU A 90 2.29 12.11 -14.23
N ALA A 91 2.73 11.76 -13.03
CA ALA A 91 2.70 12.68 -11.90
C ALA A 91 3.49 13.97 -12.21
N LYS A 92 4.68 13.83 -12.80
CA LYS A 92 5.51 14.95 -13.28
C LYS A 92 4.80 15.78 -14.34
N GLN A 93 4.15 15.13 -15.30
CA GLN A 93 3.41 15.81 -16.36
C GLN A 93 2.16 16.53 -15.87
N LEU A 94 1.49 15.97 -14.87
CA LEU A 94 0.27 16.52 -14.30
C LEU A 94 0.55 17.68 -13.33
N ARG A 95 1.84 17.96 -13.02
CA ARG A 95 2.25 19.00 -12.05
C ARG A 95 1.51 18.86 -10.71
N ILE A 96 1.30 17.62 -10.28
CA ILE A 96 0.57 17.31 -9.06
C ILE A 96 1.38 17.88 -7.89
N SER A 97 0.70 18.61 -7.01
CA SER A 97 1.35 19.13 -5.81
C SER A 97 1.75 17.97 -4.89
N ASN A 98 2.79 18.19 -4.08
CA ASN A 98 3.24 17.19 -3.13
C ASN A 98 2.13 16.75 -2.16
N GLN A 99 1.32 17.70 -1.69
CA GLN A 99 0.18 17.41 -0.83
C GLN A 99 -0.85 16.49 -1.50
N GLN A 100 -1.20 16.74 -2.76
CA GLN A 100 -2.12 15.88 -3.51
C GLN A 100 -1.55 14.46 -3.69
N LEU A 101 -0.24 14.32 -3.92
CA LEU A 101 0.39 13.00 -3.99
C LEU A 101 0.30 12.26 -2.66
N VAL A 102 0.50 12.94 -1.52
CA VAL A 102 0.32 12.32 -0.19
C VAL A 102 -1.11 11.83 -0.03
N GLU A 103 -2.09 12.69 -0.28
CA GLU A 103 -3.52 12.34 -0.17
C GLU A 103 -3.88 11.14 -1.06
N LEU A 104 -3.31 11.07 -2.28
CA LEU A 104 -3.50 9.94 -3.19
C LEU A 104 -2.95 8.64 -2.59
N ILE A 105 -1.71 8.68 -2.10
CA ILE A 105 -1.04 7.49 -1.58
C ILE A 105 -1.81 6.97 -0.38
N VAL A 106 -2.24 7.85 0.52
CA VAL A 106 -3.03 7.50 1.70
C VAL A 106 -4.39 6.93 1.30
N ASP A 107 -5.12 7.57 0.37
CA ASP A 107 -6.42 7.10 -0.14
C ASP A 107 -6.31 5.72 -0.81
N GLN A 108 -5.24 5.46 -1.57
CA GLN A 108 -5.02 4.15 -2.19
C GLN A 108 -4.57 3.09 -1.18
N THR A 109 -3.79 3.46 -0.17
CA THR A 109 -3.43 2.57 0.94
C THR A 109 -4.70 2.11 1.65
N ASP A 110 -5.53 3.06 2.07
CA ASP A 110 -6.80 2.85 2.79
C ASP A 110 -7.75 1.93 2.00
N LYS A 111 -8.00 2.26 0.73
CA LYS A 111 -8.88 1.46 -0.15
C LYS A 111 -8.36 0.04 -0.36
N THR A 112 -7.05 -0.13 -0.45
CA THR A 112 -6.47 -1.47 -0.61
C THR A 112 -6.71 -2.28 0.67
N LEU A 113 -6.47 -1.68 1.84
CA LEU A 113 -6.70 -2.33 3.12
C LEU A 113 -8.18 -2.73 3.32
N GLU A 114 -9.11 -1.84 3.01
CA GLU A 114 -10.56 -2.13 3.06
C GLU A 114 -10.95 -3.31 2.13
N ARG A 115 -10.33 -3.41 0.95
CA ARG A 115 -10.59 -4.52 0.02
C ARG A 115 -10.01 -5.83 0.50
N CYS A 116 -8.77 -5.81 1.01
CA CYS A 116 -8.13 -7.00 1.57
C CYS A 116 -8.95 -7.60 2.72
N GLN A 117 -9.66 -6.78 3.50
CA GLN A 117 -10.54 -7.27 4.55
C GLN A 117 -11.80 -7.98 4.04
N LYS A 118 -12.31 -7.58 2.87
CA LYS A 118 -13.52 -8.16 2.30
C LYS A 118 -13.27 -9.54 1.66
N ASN A 119 -12.02 -10.01 1.62
CA ASN A 119 -11.61 -11.31 1.09
C ASN A 119 -12.24 -11.60 -0.28
N ASP A 120 -12.26 -10.64 -1.22
CA ASP A 120 -12.83 -10.86 -2.55
C ASP A 120 -11.93 -11.82 -3.35
N PRO A 121 -12.37 -13.08 -3.58
CA PRO A 121 -11.52 -14.13 -4.14
C PRO A 121 -11.30 -14.00 -5.65
N THR A 122 -11.93 -13.02 -6.31
CA THR A 122 -11.81 -12.79 -7.75
C THR A 122 -10.64 -11.91 -8.14
N ASP A 123 -9.92 -11.37 -7.16
CA ASP A 123 -8.97 -10.30 -7.37
C ASP A 123 -7.52 -10.75 -7.13
N ASP A 124 -6.69 -10.60 -8.16
CA ASP A 124 -5.28 -11.01 -8.23
C ASP A 124 -4.37 -10.03 -7.46
N TYR A 125 -4.73 -9.69 -6.22
CA TYR A 125 -4.14 -8.57 -5.45
C TYR A 125 -2.73 -8.82 -4.89
N HIS A 126 -2.19 -10.04 -4.98
CA HIS A 126 -0.92 -10.44 -4.38
C HIS A 126 0.34 -9.75 -4.95
N HIS A 127 0.16 -8.77 -5.85
CA HIS A 127 1.24 -8.05 -6.54
C HIS A 127 1.17 -6.53 -6.36
N TRP A 128 0.44 -6.07 -5.35
CA TRP A 128 0.21 -4.67 -5.11
C TRP A 128 1.24 -4.02 -4.17
N PRO A 129 1.65 -2.75 -4.40
CA PRO A 129 2.54 -2.06 -3.47
C PRO A 129 1.90 -1.80 -2.10
N PHE A 130 0.59 -1.83 -1.98
CA PHE A 130 -0.12 -1.55 -0.73
C PHE A 130 -0.69 -2.82 -0.09
N ASP A 131 -0.22 -4.00 -0.49
CA ASP A 131 -0.53 -5.27 0.20
C ASP A 131 0.15 -5.26 1.59
N PRO A 132 -0.59 -5.50 2.69
CA PRO A 132 -0.07 -5.63 4.05
C PRO A 132 1.17 -6.51 4.21
N ASN A 133 1.31 -7.51 3.34
CA ASN A 133 2.39 -8.49 3.37
C ASN A 133 3.58 -8.09 2.49
N ASN A 134 3.47 -7.04 1.69
CA ASN A 134 4.49 -6.61 0.72
C ASN A 134 4.94 -5.16 0.94
N ILE A 135 5.45 -4.90 2.15
CA ILE A 135 5.96 -3.59 2.57
C ILE A 135 7.11 -3.11 1.66
N GLU A 136 7.92 -4.01 1.10
CA GLU A 136 9.01 -3.61 0.20
C GLU A 136 8.51 -2.95 -1.08
N SER A 137 7.42 -3.48 -1.64
CA SER A 137 6.77 -2.87 -2.81
C SER A 137 6.21 -1.49 -2.46
N TYR A 138 5.66 -1.30 -1.26
CA TYR A 138 5.23 0.01 -0.77
C TYR A 138 6.37 1.03 -0.73
N ARG A 139 7.53 0.61 -0.19
CA ARG A 139 8.73 1.46 -0.11
C ARG A 139 9.26 1.83 -1.48
N GLN A 140 9.38 0.86 -2.38
CA GLN A 140 9.83 1.09 -3.75
C GLN A 140 8.89 2.04 -4.49
N PHE A 141 7.58 1.92 -4.24
CA PHE A 141 6.55 2.77 -4.80
C PHE A 141 6.71 4.23 -4.37
N ILE A 142 6.79 4.50 -3.06
CA ILE A 142 6.98 5.87 -2.56
C ILE A 142 8.33 6.45 -3.03
N SER A 143 9.39 5.65 -3.03
CA SER A 143 10.71 6.12 -3.46
C SER A 143 10.74 6.62 -4.90
N LEU A 144 9.94 6.01 -5.79
CA LEU A 144 9.91 6.35 -7.21
C LEU A 144 8.92 7.47 -7.52
N LEU A 145 7.78 7.51 -6.81
CA LEU A 145 6.73 8.50 -7.09
C LEU A 145 6.84 9.81 -6.32
N TYR A 146 7.39 9.75 -5.10
CA TYR A 146 7.33 10.85 -4.15
C TYR A 146 8.70 11.25 -3.60
N GLU A 147 9.77 10.87 -4.34
CA GLU A 147 11.13 11.34 -4.12
C GLU A 147 11.63 11.16 -2.67
N LYS A 148 11.17 10.11 -1.99
CA LYS A 148 11.55 9.74 -0.61
C LYS A 148 11.02 10.69 0.48
N ASN A 149 9.99 11.48 0.22
CA ASN A 149 9.31 12.28 1.25
C ASN A 149 8.32 11.44 2.07
N TYR A 150 8.83 10.46 2.83
CA TYR A 150 7.99 9.51 3.55
C TYR A 150 7.26 10.13 4.76
N ASP A 151 7.80 11.19 5.36
CA ASP A 151 7.31 11.78 6.61
C ASP A 151 5.88 12.34 6.50
N ALA A 152 5.57 13.04 5.41
CA ALA A 152 4.24 13.59 5.17
C ALA A 152 3.17 12.49 5.02
N ILE A 153 3.54 11.38 4.38
CA ILE A 153 2.67 10.20 4.24
C ILE A 153 2.46 9.55 5.60
N GLY A 154 3.54 9.36 6.37
CA GLY A 154 3.46 8.80 7.72
C GLY A 154 2.50 9.59 8.63
N LYS A 155 2.56 10.92 8.61
CA LYS A 155 1.68 11.78 9.40
C LYS A 155 0.21 11.61 9.04
N GLN A 156 -0.13 11.66 7.75
CA GLN A 156 -1.52 11.47 7.31
C GLN A 156 -2.04 10.05 7.58
N LEU A 157 -1.18 9.02 7.52
CA LEU A 157 -1.56 7.65 7.87
C LEU A 157 -1.90 7.53 9.37
N VAL A 158 -1.15 8.20 10.25
CA VAL A 158 -1.47 8.25 11.68
C VAL A 158 -2.80 8.97 11.91
N GLU A 159 -3.01 10.13 11.31
CA GLU A 159 -4.29 10.86 11.39
C GLU A 159 -5.46 9.98 10.91
N LYS A 160 -5.30 9.29 9.79
CA LYS A 160 -6.29 8.36 9.27
C LYS A 160 -6.55 7.17 10.21
N SER A 161 -5.51 6.67 10.88
CA SER A 161 -5.66 5.60 11.88
C SER A 161 -6.45 6.04 13.12
N GLN A 162 -6.33 7.31 13.51
CA GLN A 162 -7.12 7.91 14.60
C GLN A 162 -8.60 8.02 14.20
N LEU A 163 -8.91 8.35 12.95
CA LEU A 163 -10.29 8.35 12.48
C LEU A 163 -10.96 6.97 12.62
N TYR A 164 -10.22 5.88 12.41
CA TYR A 164 -10.75 4.52 12.65
C TYR A 164 -10.88 4.18 14.14
N GLU A 165 -10.04 4.76 14.99
CA GLU A 165 -10.21 4.68 16.44
C GLU A 165 -11.49 5.37 16.88
N ASP A 166 -11.71 6.61 16.44
CA ASP A 166 -12.92 7.38 16.77
C ASP A 166 -14.18 6.63 16.30
N GLN A 167 -14.18 6.16 15.05
CA GLN A 167 -15.28 5.35 14.52
C GLN A 167 -15.52 4.05 15.31
N PHE A 168 -14.47 3.41 15.81
CA PHE A 168 -14.59 2.21 16.63
C PHE A 168 -15.16 2.53 18.01
N MET A 169 -14.76 3.64 18.62
CA MET A 169 -15.25 4.06 19.93
C MET A 169 -16.73 4.48 19.90
N GLU A 170 -17.22 4.95 18.76
CA GLU A 170 -18.63 5.30 18.54
C GLU A 170 -19.56 4.09 18.31
N LEU A 171 -19.03 2.87 18.16
CA LEU A 171 -19.85 1.67 17.97
C LEU A 171 -20.58 1.27 19.26
N ASP A 172 -21.86 0.89 19.13
CA ASP A 172 -22.69 0.40 20.25
C ASP A 172 -22.11 -0.85 20.92
N SER A 173 -21.43 -1.70 20.13
CA SER A 173 -20.76 -2.91 20.61
C SER A 173 -19.33 -2.96 20.11
N GLN A 174 -18.39 -2.79 21.03
CA GLN A 174 -16.95 -2.91 20.76
C GLN A 174 -16.59 -4.40 20.72
N ASP A 175 -16.35 -4.92 19.52
CA ASP A 175 -15.94 -6.30 19.28
C ASP A 175 -14.55 -6.32 18.63
N VAL A 176 -13.71 -7.25 19.09
CA VAL A 176 -12.40 -7.54 18.51
C VAL A 176 -12.47 -7.90 17.02
N SER A 177 -13.60 -8.46 16.59
CA SER A 177 -13.85 -8.84 15.19
C SER A 177 -14.10 -7.63 14.28
N SER A 178 -14.19 -6.42 14.84
CA SER A 178 -14.41 -5.21 14.06
C SER A 178 -13.29 -4.99 13.04
N PRO A 179 -13.63 -4.76 11.75
CA PRO A 179 -12.63 -4.48 10.71
C PRO A 179 -11.79 -3.24 11.03
N LEU A 180 -12.35 -2.27 11.78
CA LEU A 180 -11.71 -1.00 12.09
C LEU A 180 -10.40 -1.17 12.87
N LEU A 181 -10.35 -2.14 13.80
CA LEU A 181 -9.14 -2.44 14.58
C LEU A 181 -8.00 -2.91 13.67
N ARG A 182 -8.30 -3.82 12.74
CA ARG A 182 -7.30 -4.30 11.78
C ARG A 182 -6.87 -3.20 10.81
N LEU A 183 -7.79 -2.36 10.31
CA LEU A 183 -7.42 -1.22 9.44
C LEU A 183 -6.47 -0.27 10.17
N ARG A 184 -6.79 0.07 11.43
CA ARG A 184 -5.96 0.93 12.27
C ARG A 184 -4.54 0.37 12.45
N ILE A 185 -4.41 -0.93 12.76
CA ILE A 185 -3.09 -1.58 12.92
C ILE A 185 -2.27 -1.51 11.63
N GLU A 186 -2.87 -1.86 10.49
CA GLU A 186 -2.15 -1.86 9.21
C GLU A 186 -1.70 -0.44 8.82
N LEU A 187 -2.53 0.59 9.06
CA LEU A 187 -2.14 1.98 8.83
C LEU A 187 -0.96 2.41 9.73
N LEU A 188 -0.95 2.01 11.00
CA LEU A 188 0.17 2.28 11.91
C LEU A 188 1.46 1.60 11.42
N ILE A 189 1.39 0.37 10.90
CA ILE A 189 2.54 -0.35 10.33
C ILE A 189 3.10 0.41 9.11
N TYR A 190 2.24 0.89 8.22
CA TYR A 190 2.66 1.70 7.07
C TYR A 190 3.24 3.06 7.49
N ALA A 191 2.63 3.72 8.47
CA ALA A 191 3.13 4.97 9.02
C ALA A 191 4.52 4.80 9.63
N HIS A 192 4.72 3.73 10.41
CA HIS A 192 6.00 3.39 11.01
C HIS A 192 7.08 3.15 9.95
N THR A 193 6.74 2.39 8.90
CA THR A 193 7.65 2.15 7.75
C THR A 193 8.08 3.49 7.13
N CYS A 194 7.13 4.40 6.91
CA CYS A 194 7.42 5.73 6.39
C CYS A 194 8.37 6.52 7.30
N PHE A 195 8.14 6.50 8.61
CA PHE A 195 8.99 7.22 9.57
C PHE A 195 10.39 6.62 9.71
N ILE A 196 10.53 5.29 9.68
CA ILE A 196 11.85 4.64 9.59
C ILE A 196 12.59 5.11 8.33
N ASN A 197 11.91 5.11 7.18
CA ASN A 197 12.55 5.46 5.91
C ASN A 197 12.91 6.94 5.76
N SER A 198 12.25 7.82 6.51
CA SER A 198 12.61 9.24 6.61
C SER A 198 13.48 9.56 7.83
N CYS A 199 13.84 8.56 8.64
CA CYS A 199 14.51 8.73 9.93
C CYS A 199 13.81 9.75 10.86
N HIS A 200 12.47 9.79 10.81
CA HIS A 200 11.66 10.75 11.53
C HIS A 200 11.34 10.24 12.94
N MET A 201 12.26 10.49 13.87
CA MET A 201 12.21 9.97 15.24
C MET A 201 10.92 10.32 15.99
N GLU A 202 10.45 11.56 15.88
CA GLU A 202 9.19 12.00 16.53
C GLU A 202 7.99 11.19 16.03
N GLY A 203 7.92 10.90 14.74
CA GLY A 203 6.87 10.05 14.17
C GLY A 203 6.98 8.59 14.60
N ILE A 204 8.20 8.06 14.77
CA ILE A 204 8.39 6.71 15.31
C ILE A 204 7.84 6.65 16.75
N CYS A 205 8.21 7.61 17.61
CA CYS A 205 7.68 7.70 18.97
C CYS A 205 6.15 7.83 18.98
N LEU A 206 5.59 8.68 18.11
CA LEU A 206 4.15 8.85 17.97
C LEU A 206 3.45 7.54 17.63
N VAL A 207 3.96 6.78 16.66
CA VAL A 207 3.38 5.47 16.31
C VAL A 207 3.48 4.49 17.46
N LEU A 208 4.60 4.46 18.19
CA LEU A 208 4.77 3.58 19.35
C LEU A 208 3.80 3.91 20.49
N ASP A 209 3.49 5.19 20.71
CA ASP A 209 2.49 5.61 21.70
C ASP A 209 1.07 5.19 21.26
N HIS A 210 0.71 5.36 20.00
CA HIS A 210 -0.55 4.82 19.45
C HIS A 210 -0.62 3.29 19.52
N ALA A 211 0.50 2.61 19.25
CA ALA A 211 0.62 1.16 19.34
C ALA A 211 0.40 0.67 20.79
N ARG A 212 0.90 1.43 21.79
CA ARG A 212 0.65 1.12 23.20
C ARG A 212 -0.83 1.26 23.55
N HIS A 213 -1.49 2.34 23.10
CA HIS A 213 -2.91 2.54 23.35
C HIS A 213 -3.78 1.43 22.74
N ILE A 214 -3.54 1.07 21.47
CA ILE A 214 -4.31 -0.02 20.84
C ILE A 214 -3.98 -1.39 21.45
N ALA A 215 -2.76 -1.62 21.94
CA ALA A 215 -2.41 -2.87 22.60
C ALA A 215 -3.21 -3.08 23.90
N ILE A 216 -3.41 -2.03 24.70
CA ILE A 216 -4.26 -2.08 25.89
C ILE A 216 -5.70 -2.39 25.50
N LEU A 217 -6.23 -1.70 24.50
CA LEU A 217 -7.58 -1.96 23.99
C LEU A 217 -7.74 -3.41 23.49
N LEU A 218 -6.76 -3.93 22.75
CA LEU A 218 -6.78 -5.31 22.27
C LEU A 218 -6.71 -6.33 23.42
N ASN A 219 -5.97 -6.03 24.48
CA ASN A 219 -5.95 -6.87 25.68
C ASN A 219 -7.35 -6.97 26.30
N ASP A 220 -8.02 -5.83 26.49
CA ASP A 220 -9.38 -5.79 27.05
C ASP A 220 -10.40 -6.56 26.20
N LEU A 221 -10.17 -6.60 24.88
CA LEU A 221 -11.01 -7.30 23.90
C LEU A 221 -10.53 -8.74 23.60
N ASN A 222 -9.48 -9.25 24.26
CA ASN A 222 -8.85 -10.55 23.98
C ASN A 222 -8.36 -10.73 22.51
N GLY A 223 -7.91 -9.64 21.87
CA GLY A 223 -7.43 -9.59 20.49
C GLY A 223 -5.96 -9.94 20.29
N TYR A 224 -5.51 -11.08 20.82
CA TYR A 224 -4.09 -11.46 20.84
C TYR A 224 -3.48 -11.69 19.45
N THR A 225 -4.24 -12.19 18.48
CA THR A 225 -3.75 -12.34 17.10
C THR A 225 -3.44 -10.99 16.45
N LEU A 226 -4.29 -9.98 16.68
CA LEU A 226 -4.07 -8.62 16.19
C LEU A 226 -2.91 -7.95 16.92
N LEU A 227 -2.74 -8.23 18.21
CA LEU A 227 -1.62 -7.76 19.01
C LEU A 227 -0.27 -8.30 18.47
N ILE A 228 -0.22 -9.59 18.12
CA ILE A 228 0.95 -10.19 17.47
C ILE A 228 1.19 -9.58 16.09
N ARG A 229 0.13 -9.34 15.29
CA ARG A 229 0.27 -8.66 14.00
C ARG A 229 0.89 -7.26 14.15
N LEU A 230 0.45 -6.49 15.14
CA LEU A 230 1.02 -5.18 15.46
C LEU A 230 2.51 -5.28 15.82
N LEU A 231 2.87 -6.20 16.72
CA LEU A 231 4.26 -6.43 17.13
C LEU A 231 5.16 -6.82 15.93
N MET A 232 4.74 -7.80 15.14
CA MET A 232 5.48 -8.29 13.97
C MET A 232 5.55 -7.28 12.83
N GLY A 233 4.56 -6.39 12.73
CA GLY A 233 4.52 -5.33 11.74
C GLY A 233 5.43 -4.16 12.09
N LEU A 234 5.51 -3.78 13.37
CA LEU A 234 6.37 -2.69 13.82
C LEU A 234 7.82 -3.12 14.02
N GLN A 235 8.07 -4.34 14.49
CA GLN A 235 9.42 -4.89 14.71
C GLN A 235 10.31 -4.09 15.67
N GLN A 236 9.71 -3.25 16.51
CA GLN A 236 10.39 -2.50 17.59
C GLN A 236 10.30 -3.28 18.89
N TYR A 237 10.86 -4.49 18.90
CA TYR A 237 10.65 -5.47 19.97
C TYR A 237 11.16 -4.99 21.34
N SER A 238 12.19 -4.13 21.37
CA SER A 238 12.75 -3.60 22.63
C SER A 238 11.85 -2.54 23.25
N GLU A 239 11.17 -1.75 22.43
CA GLU A 239 10.27 -0.67 22.80
C GLU A 239 8.86 -1.20 23.11
N MET A 240 8.54 -2.38 22.59
CA MET A 240 7.24 -3.03 22.69
C MET A 240 7.21 -4.22 23.67
N ILE A 241 8.12 -4.25 24.64
CA ILE A 241 8.18 -5.30 25.68
C ILE A 241 6.84 -5.47 26.41
N TYR A 242 6.06 -4.40 26.56
CA TYR A 242 4.73 -4.46 27.17
C TYR A 242 3.78 -5.44 26.46
N ILE A 243 3.97 -5.74 25.17
CA ILE A 243 3.20 -6.76 24.46
C ILE A 243 3.56 -8.17 24.97
N PHE A 244 4.84 -8.41 25.28
CA PHE A 244 5.24 -9.68 25.90
C PHE A 244 4.64 -9.83 27.28
N ASP A 245 4.63 -8.76 28.08
CA ASP A 245 3.96 -8.76 29.39
C ASP A 245 2.46 -9.10 29.26
N ILE A 246 1.76 -8.46 28.32
CA ILE A 246 0.34 -8.72 28.06
C ILE A 246 0.09 -10.18 27.68
N LEU A 247 0.86 -10.72 26.73
CA LEU A 247 0.71 -12.08 26.24
C LEU A 247 1.05 -13.11 27.32
N PHE A 248 2.05 -12.83 28.16
CA PHE A 248 2.41 -13.70 29.27
C PHE A 248 1.33 -13.70 30.36
N GLN A 249 0.87 -12.52 30.79
CA GLN A 249 -0.15 -12.38 31.84
C GLN A 249 -1.52 -12.93 31.45
N SER A 250 -1.79 -13.03 30.15
CA SER A 250 -3.04 -13.57 29.61
C SER A 250 -2.97 -15.06 29.27
N ASP A 251 -1.86 -15.76 29.53
CA ASP A 251 -1.63 -17.16 29.13
C ASP A 251 -1.68 -17.39 27.60
N HIS A 252 -1.40 -16.36 26.79
CA HIS A 252 -1.40 -16.43 25.31
C HIS A 252 0.00 -16.36 24.69
N PHE A 253 1.05 -16.52 25.50
CA PHE A 253 2.43 -16.47 25.03
C PHE A 253 2.77 -17.57 24.01
N ASP A 254 2.12 -18.73 24.10
CA ASP A 254 2.28 -19.84 23.15
C ASP A 254 1.87 -19.45 21.71
N LEU A 255 0.90 -18.55 21.55
CA LEU A 255 0.46 -18.07 20.24
C LEU A 255 1.59 -17.29 19.55
N LEU A 256 2.34 -16.50 20.31
CA LEU A 256 3.52 -15.80 19.82
C LEU A 256 4.60 -16.82 19.44
N LEU A 257 4.92 -17.78 20.31
CA LEU A 257 5.93 -18.81 20.02
C LEU A 257 5.59 -19.63 18.76
N SER A 258 4.33 -20.02 18.59
CA SER A 258 3.86 -20.71 17.39
C SER A 258 4.08 -19.85 16.14
N THR A 259 3.73 -18.57 16.20
CA THR A 259 3.91 -17.64 15.09
C THR A 259 5.39 -17.47 14.73
N ILE A 260 6.27 -17.40 15.73
CA ILE A 260 7.71 -17.23 15.56
C ILE A 260 8.37 -18.52 15.04
N SER A 261 7.87 -19.70 15.41
CA SER A 261 8.45 -20.97 14.95
C SER A 261 8.48 -21.11 13.42
N HIS A 262 7.59 -20.41 12.73
CA HIS A 262 7.51 -20.34 11.27
C HIS A 262 8.29 -19.16 10.66
N MET A 263 8.85 -18.27 11.48
CA MET A 263 9.50 -17.01 11.09
C MET A 263 10.96 -16.98 11.56
N HIS A 264 11.91 -16.87 10.64
CA HIS A 264 13.32 -16.71 11.00
C HIS A 264 13.67 -15.22 11.23
N ASP A 265 13.21 -14.65 12.35
CA ASP A 265 13.58 -13.30 12.78
C ASP A 265 14.53 -13.33 13.99
N GLU A 266 15.83 -13.10 13.73
CA GLU A 266 16.87 -13.07 14.76
C GLU A 266 16.69 -11.95 15.79
N ARG A 267 16.10 -10.82 15.40
CA ARG A 267 15.90 -9.67 16.31
C ARG A 267 14.83 -9.99 17.33
N LEU A 268 13.75 -10.63 16.87
CA LEU A 268 12.67 -11.09 17.74
C LEU A 268 13.18 -12.17 18.70
N ASN A 269 13.92 -13.15 18.21
CA ASN A 269 14.51 -14.20 19.05
C ASN A 269 15.42 -13.61 20.13
N THR A 270 16.24 -12.61 19.78
CA THR A 270 17.10 -11.91 20.74
C THR A 270 16.28 -11.17 21.78
N ALA A 271 15.28 -10.40 21.37
CA ALA A 271 14.42 -9.66 22.28
C ALA A 271 13.61 -10.58 23.21
N LEU A 272 13.12 -11.71 22.69
CA LEU A 272 12.41 -12.73 23.44
C LEU A 272 13.30 -13.38 24.50
N PHE A 273 14.53 -13.77 24.11
CA PHE A 273 15.50 -14.34 25.04
C PHE A 273 15.87 -13.36 26.16
N ASP A 274 16.10 -12.09 25.80
CA ASP A 274 16.39 -11.03 26.76
C ASP A 274 15.20 -10.78 27.72
N TYR A 275 13.97 -10.83 27.21
CA TYR A 275 12.76 -10.71 28.02
C TYR A 275 12.66 -11.84 29.05
N ILE A 276 12.75 -13.09 28.60
CA ILE A 276 12.65 -14.28 29.48
C ILE A 276 13.75 -14.26 30.53
N LYS A 277 14.99 -13.97 30.14
CA LYS A 277 16.11 -13.92 31.08
C LYS A 277 15.92 -12.88 32.20
N ARG A 278 15.27 -11.76 31.90
CA ARG A 278 15.06 -10.67 32.86
C ARG A 278 13.82 -10.89 33.74
N HIS A 279 12.74 -11.38 33.15
CA HIS A 279 11.43 -11.45 33.81
C HIS A 279 11.10 -12.85 34.36
N HIS A 280 11.70 -13.90 33.79
CA HIS A 280 11.45 -15.30 34.11
C HIS A 280 12.76 -16.11 34.31
N PRO A 281 13.70 -15.65 35.16
CA PRO A 281 15.02 -16.30 35.29
C PRO A 281 14.99 -17.69 35.92
N ASN A 282 13.90 -18.05 36.61
CA ASN A 282 13.76 -19.31 37.36
C ASN A 282 12.82 -20.31 36.69
N ASP A 283 12.20 -19.96 35.56
CA ASP A 283 11.35 -20.88 34.80
C ASP A 283 12.24 -21.81 33.96
N GLU A 284 12.81 -22.83 34.62
CA GLU A 284 13.59 -23.90 33.97
C GLU A 284 12.70 -24.88 33.16
N HIS A 285 11.37 -24.71 33.19
CA HIS A 285 10.39 -25.66 32.66
C HIS A 285 9.62 -25.20 31.41
N THR A 286 9.96 -24.07 30.80
CA THR A 286 9.26 -23.59 29.60
C THR A 286 10.22 -23.47 28.43
N PHE A 287 10.75 -24.61 27.95
CA PHE A 287 11.19 -24.85 26.57
C PHE A 287 11.28 -26.36 26.28
#